data_AF-A0A3D3RFR9-F1
#
_entry.id   AF-A0A3D3RFR9-F1
#
_cell.length_a   1.000
_cell.length_b   1.000
_cell.length_c   1.000
_cell.angle_alpha   90.00
_cell.angle_beta   90.00
_cell.angle_gamma   90.00
#
_symmetry.space_group_name_H-M   'P 1'
#
loop_
_entity.id
_entity.type
_entity.pdbx_description
1 polymer ?
#
loop_
_entity_poly.entity_id
_entity_poly.type
_entity_poly.pdbx_seq_one_letter_code
_entity_poly.pdbx_strand_id
1 'polypeptide(L)'
;EQIGLDLDKQKTARQQPQNNGPLEGIILTDKEVALLLNEAQNNARTNLIQAPQVTLLNAQTAGVTNYTAGGKQHPLQHPCYIQPVISTDRLDIRLNLRISNPELSAAAMWTCVNTVPDRQTILIEIAQQKTEIPVTVKTADTGELVYKYTSVEQTRSFLFIRPKIIVQDEEEKALFSGP
;
A
#
# COMPACT_ATOMS: atom_id res chain seq x y z
N GLU A 1 22.78 5.60 11.80
CA GLU A 1 22.70 6.23 10.48
C GLU A 1 21.24 6.21 10.02
N GLN A 2 20.63 7.38 9.78
CA GLN A 2 19.26 7.49 9.28
C GLN A 2 19.26 7.19 7.78
N ILE A 3 18.67 6.07 7.38
CA ILE A 3 18.46 5.77 5.97
C ILE A 3 17.12 6.39 5.59
N GLY A 4 17.18 7.64 5.11
CA GLY A 4 16.05 8.27 4.44
C GLY A 4 15.83 7.56 3.11
N LEU A 5 14.84 6.67 3.05
CA LEU A 5 14.16 6.37 1.79
C LEU A 5 13.47 7.66 1.37
N ASP A 6 14.17 8.45 0.57
CA ASP A 6 13.67 9.67 -0.06
C ASP A 6 12.66 9.26 -1.13
N LEU A 7 11.45 8.90 -0.66
CA LEU A 7 10.30 8.53 -1.49
C LEU A 7 9.92 9.66 -2.47
N ASP A 8 10.40 10.89 -2.24
CA ASP A 8 10.17 12.04 -3.12
C ASP A 8 11.15 12.10 -4.32
N LYS A 9 12.22 11.28 -4.34
CA LYS A 9 13.30 11.40 -5.36
C LYS A 9 13.41 10.30 -6.41
N GLN A 10 12.67 9.19 -6.33
CA GLN A 10 12.71 8.18 -7.39
C GLN A 10 11.68 8.43 -8.49
N LYS A 11 11.86 9.55 -9.20
CA LYS A 11 11.26 9.80 -10.51
C LYS A 11 12.18 9.25 -11.60
N THR A 12 12.48 7.95 -11.56
CA THR A 12 13.38 7.33 -12.55
C THR A 12 12.59 6.85 -13.75
N ALA A 13 12.95 7.39 -14.91
CA ALA A 13 12.29 7.21 -16.20
C ALA A 13 12.08 5.74 -16.61
N ARG A 14 10.85 5.25 -16.43
CA ARG A 14 10.18 4.40 -17.42
C ARG A 14 8.84 5.06 -17.70
N GLN A 15 8.52 5.30 -18.96
CA GLN A 15 7.25 5.91 -19.35
C GLN A 15 6.10 4.96 -18.98
N GLN A 16 5.61 5.08 -17.75
CA GLN A 16 4.31 4.57 -17.37
C GLN A 16 3.24 5.47 -17.99
N PRO A 17 2.19 4.90 -18.60
CA PRO A 17 1.09 5.69 -19.15
C PRO A 17 0.46 6.51 -18.01
N GLN A 18 0.32 7.82 -18.24
CA GLN A 18 -0.25 8.77 -17.29
C GLN A 18 -1.62 8.29 -16.79
N ASN A 19 -1.67 7.81 -15.55
CA ASN A 19 -2.91 7.49 -14.85
C ASN A 19 -3.21 8.62 -13.87
N ASN A 20 -4.30 9.36 -14.12
CA ASN A 20 -4.74 10.51 -13.35
C ASN A 20 -5.42 10.11 -12.02
N GLY A 21 -4.74 9.33 -11.16
CA GLY A 21 -5.20 9.00 -9.80
C GLY A 21 -4.21 9.55 -8.76
N PRO A 22 -4.67 10.00 -7.57
CA PRO A 22 -3.82 10.63 -6.55
C PRO A 22 -2.82 9.67 -5.87
N LEU A 23 -2.90 8.37 -6.13
CA LEU A 23 -2.06 7.34 -5.51
C LEU A 23 -1.26 6.60 -6.59
N GLU A 24 -0.04 7.06 -6.86
CA GLU A 24 0.93 6.36 -7.72
C GLU A 24 1.68 5.33 -6.87
N GLY A 25 1.74 4.08 -7.33
CA GLY A 25 2.41 3.02 -6.58
C GLY A 25 3.86 2.83 -7.02
N ILE A 26 4.74 2.54 -6.08
CA ILE A 26 6.17 2.31 -6.33
C ILE A 26 6.43 0.81 -6.40
N ILE A 27 7.05 0.34 -7.48
CA ILE A 27 7.45 -1.06 -7.61
C ILE A 27 8.77 -1.26 -6.86
N LEU A 28 8.79 -2.27 -6.00
CA LEU A 28 9.92 -2.63 -5.15
C LEU A 28 10.50 -3.98 -5.57
N THR A 29 11.83 -4.08 -5.51
CA THR A 29 12.55 -5.35 -5.59
C THR A 29 12.38 -6.17 -4.32
N ASP A 30 12.61 -7.48 -4.40
CA ASP A 30 12.54 -8.37 -3.23
C ASP A 30 13.47 -7.94 -2.09
N LYS A 31 14.64 -7.36 -2.41
CA LYS A 31 15.58 -6.84 -1.42
C LYS A 31 15.03 -5.60 -0.71
N GLU A 32 14.41 -4.68 -1.44
CA GLU A 32 13.80 -3.48 -0.87
C GLU A 32 12.60 -3.83 0.02
N VAL A 33 11.77 -4.80 -0.42
CA VAL A 33 10.67 -5.34 0.39
C VAL A 33 11.21 -5.95 1.68
N ALA A 34 12.23 -6.80 1.59
CA ALA A 34 12.82 -7.44 2.77
C ALA A 34 13.39 -6.41 3.77
N LEU A 35 14.12 -5.41 3.27
CA LEU A 35 14.65 -4.33 4.09
C LEU A 35 13.52 -3.54 4.77
N LEU A 36 12.52 -3.13 4.01
CA LEU A 36 11.42 -2.33 4.54
C LEU A 36 10.59 -3.11 5.56
N LEU A 37 10.28 -4.39 5.30
CA LEU A 37 9.55 -5.22 6.24
C LEU A 37 10.37 -5.47 7.52
N ASN A 38 11.68 -5.66 7.41
CA ASN A 38 12.56 -5.80 8.58
C ASN A 38 12.56 -4.53 9.44
N GLU A 39 12.69 -3.35 8.82
CA GLU A 39 12.63 -2.07 9.54
C GLU A 39 11.25 -1.85 10.16
N ALA A 40 10.17 -2.17 9.44
CA ALA A 40 8.80 -2.07 9.94
C ALA A 40 8.55 -2.98 11.16
N GLN A 41 9.07 -4.21 11.14
CA GLN A 41 8.92 -5.16 12.24
C GLN A 41 9.70 -4.77 13.50
N ASN A 42 10.87 -4.13 13.33
CA ASN A 42 11.73 -3.73 14.44
C ASN A 42 11.41 -2.34 15.01
N ASN A 43 10.39 -1.67 14.48
CA ASN A 43 9.99 -0.33 14.91
C ASN A 43 8.76 -0.38 15.83
N ALA A 44 8.92 0.07 17.07
CA ALA A 44 7.85 0.09 18.08
C ALA A 44 6.64 0.98 17.72
N ARG A 45 6.76 1.84 16.71
CA ARG A 45 5.71 2.74 16.24
C ARG A 45 5.01 2.23 14.97
N THR A 46 5.42 1.08 14.45
CA THR A 46 4.84 0.51 13.24
C THR A 46 4.00 -0.69 13.59
N ASN A 47 2.85 -0.82 12.93
CA ASN A 47 2.03 -2.03 12.99
C ASN A 47 2.00 -2.68 11.61
N LEU A 48 2.31 -3.97 11.53
CA LEU A 48 2.28 -4.74 10.30
C LEU A 48 1.14 -5.74 10.37
N ILE A 49 0.20 -5.64 9.43
CA ILE A 49 -0.92 -6.57 9.30
C ILE A 49 -0.72 -7.38 8.01
N GLN A 50 -0.74 -8.70 8.13
CA GLN A 50 -0.77 -9.58 6.97
C GLN A 50 -2.21 -9.71 6.46
N ALA A 51 -2.46 -9.14 5.29
CA ALA A 51 -3.71 -9.29 4.58
C ALA A 51 -3.87 -10.70 4.00
N PRO A 52 -5.11 -11.17 3.75
CA PRO A 52 -5.34 -12.47 3.14
C PRO A 52 -4.80 -12.53 1.71
N GLN A 53 -4.35 -13.71 1.31
CA GLN A 53 -4.09 -14.03 -0.10
C GLN A 53 -5.41 -14.25 -0.83
N VAL A 54 -5.52 -13.72 -2.05
CA VAL A 54 -6.71 -13.85 -2.89
C VAL A 54 -6.31 -14.38 -4.26
N THR A 55 -7.05 -15.37 -4.75
CA THR A 55 -6.92 -15.90 -6.11
C THR A 55 -8.14 -15.45 -6.91
N LEU A 56 -7.90 -14.82 -8.05
CA LEU A 56 -8.93 -14.24 -8.91
C LEU A 56 -8.75 -14.71 -10.35
N LEU A 57 -9.88 -14.88 -11.04
CA LEU A 57 -9.87 -15.03 -12.48
C LEU A 57 -9.56 -13.69 -13.15
N ASN A 58 -8.97 -13.74 -14.34
CA ASN A 58 -8.65 -12.56 -15.12
C ASN A 58 -9.90 -11.66 -15.31
N ALA A 59 -9.72 -10.36 -15.13
CA ALA A 59 -10.75 -9.33 -15.22
C ALA A 59 -11.93 -9.45 -14.22
N GLN A 60 -11.90 -10.39 -13.27
CA GLN A 60 -12.90 -10.47 -12.21
C GLN A 60 -12.55 -9.58 -11.02
N THR A 61 -13.55 -8.94 -10.43
CA THR A 61 -13.37 -8.12 -9.23
C THR A 61 -13.66 -8.94 -7.98
N ALA A 62 -12.85 -8.78 -6.93
CA ALA A 62 -13.19 -9.21 -5.58
C ALA A 62 -12.88 -8.15 -4.54
N GLY A 63 -13.57 -8.23 -3.40
CA GLY A 63 -13.35 -7.38 -2.25
C GLY A 63 -12.61 -8.12 -1.14
N VAL A 64 -11.62 -7.47 -0.56
CA VAL A 64 -10.96 -7.84 0.69
C VAL A 64 -11.42 -6.83 1.74
N THR A 65 -12.31 -7.27 2.62
CA THR A 65 -12.95 -6.43 3.63
C THR A 65 -12.60 -6.81 5.05
N ASN A 66 -12.10 -8.04 5.27
CA ASN A 66 -11.79 -8.58 6.58
C ASN A 66 -10.42 -9.29 6.56
N TYR A 67 -9.79 -9.41 7.74
CA TYR A 67 -8.61 -10.23 7.96
C TYR A 67 -8.82 -11.14 9.18
N THR A 68 -8.04 -12.21 9.29
CA THR A 68 -8.12 -13.15 10.43
C THR A 68 -6.94 -12.93 11.37
N ALA A 69 -7.21 -12.67 12.65
CA ALA A 69 -6.19 -12.58 13.69
C ALA A 69 -6.68 -13.29 14.96
N GLY A 70 -5.85 -14.18 15.50
CA GLY A 70 -6.20 -14.99 16.68
C GLY A 70 -7.43 -15.89 16.45
N GLY A 71 -7.63 -16.38 15.22
CA GLY A 71 -8.77 -17.23 14.84
C GLY A 71 -10.11 -16.50 14.71
N LYS A 72 -10.13 -15.16 14.82
CA LYS A 72 -11.33 -14.34 14.65
C LYS A 72 -11.19 -13.44 13.43
N GLN A 73 -12.30 -13.19 12.74
CA GLN A 73 -12.36 -12.20 11.66
C GLN A 73 -12.51 -10.79 12.22
N HIS A 74 -11.74 -9.86 11.68
CA HIS A 74 -11.78 -8.44 12.01
C HIS A 74 -11.94 -7.64 10.72
N PRO A 75 -12.75 -6.56 10.70
CA PRO A 75 -12.88 -5.71 9.54
C PRO A 75 -11.56 -4.97 9.28
N LEU A 76 -11.22 -4.80 8.01
CA LEU A 76 -10.14 -3.91 7.61
C LEU A 76 -10.56 -2.47 7.84
N GLN A 77 -9.61 -1.63 8.24
CA GLN A 77 -9.80 -0.18 8.29
C GLN A 77 -10.03 0.40 6.89
N HIS A 78 -9.35 -0.18 5.89
CA HIS A 78 -9.48 0.18 4.49
C HIS A 78 -9.85 -1.03 3.65
N PRO A 79 -11.15 -1.38 3.52
CA PRO A 79 -11.61 -2.31 2.51
C PRO A 79 -11.04 -2.03 1.12
N CYS A 80 -10.54 -3.07 0.46
CA CYS A 80 -9.88 -2.99 -0.83
C CYS A 80 -10.59 -3.88 -1.85
N TYR A 81 -10.92 -3.34 -3.01
CA TYR A 81 -11.47 -4.09 -4.12
C TYR A 81 -10.47 -4.13 -5.26
N ILE A 82 -10.22 -5.32 -5.77
CA ILE A 82 -9.13 -5.62 -6.70
C ILE A 82 -9.73 -6.25 -7.94
N GLN A 83 -9.37 -5.72 -9.10
CA GLN A 83 -9.62 -6.35 -10.39
C GLN A 83 -8.30 -6.45 -11.16
N PRO A 84 -7.70 -7.65 -11.28
CA PRO A 84 -6.51 -7.85 -12.06
C PRO A 84 -6.86 -8.02 -13.55
N VAL A 85 -6.03 -7.47 -14.42
CA VAL A 85 -6.05 -7.73 -15.86
C VAL A 85 -4.65 -8.16 -16.28
N ILE A 86 -4.52 -9.42 -16.69
CA ILE A 86 -3.24 -10.02 -17.08
C ILE A 86 -2.89 -9.60 -18.50
N SER A 87 -1.62 -9.23 -18.74
CA SER A 87 -1.12 -8.91 -20.07
C SER A 87 -1.09 -10.14 -20.99
N THR A 88 -1.12 -9.91 -22.30
CA THR A 88 -1.12 -11.00 -23.30
C THR A 88 0.12 -11.89 -23.20
N ASP A 89 1.27 -11.30 -22.88
CA ASP A 89 2.55 -12.00 -22.70
C ASP A 89 2.71 -12.63 -21.30
N ARG A 90 1.73 -12.45 -20.40
CA ARG A 90 1.72 -12.96 -19.03
C ARG A 90 2.91 -12.51 -18.19
N LEU A 91 3.49 -11.36 -18.50
CA LEU A 91 4.59 -10.78 -17.74
C LEU A 91 4.12 -9.71 -16.75
N ASP A 92 2.97 -9.10 -17.00
CA ASP A 92 2.47 -7.97 -16.23
C ASP A 92 1.00 -8.17 -15.81
N ILE A 93 0.64 -7.57 -14.69
CA ILE A 93 -0.72 -7.49 -14.18
C ILE A 93 -1.09 -6.02 -14.02
N ARG A 94 -2.10 -5.56 -14.75
CA ARG A 94 -2.76 -4.28 -14.48
C ARG A 94 -3.74 -4.47 -13.32
N LEU A 95 -3.44 -3.85 -12.18
CA LEU A 95 -4.27 -3.87 -10.99
C LEU A 95 -5.15 -2.62 -10.97
N ASN A 96 -6.47 -2.81 -11.14
CA ASN A 96 -7.43 -1.76 -10.83
C ASN A 96 -7.86 -1.92 -9.36
N LEU A 97 -7.42 -0.99 -8.53
CA LEU A 97 -7.65 -0.99 -7.08
C LEU A 97 -8.66 0.09 -6.72
N ARG A 98 -9.62 -0.27 -5.87
CA ARG A 98 -10.53 0.67 -5.23
C ARG A 98 -10.46 0.49 -3.72
N ILE A 99 -9.98 1.50 -3.02
CA ILE A 99 -9.68 1.46 -1.58
C ILE A 99 -10.58 2.47 -0.89
N SER A 100 -11.28 2.07 0.17
CA SER A 100 -12.11 3.02 0.91
C SER A 100 -11.27 4.09 1.60
N ASN A 101 -11.71 5.34 1.50
CA ASN A 101 -11.12 6.47 2.20
C ASN A 101 -12.07 7.00 3.29
N PRO A 102 -11.93 6.52 4.55
CA PRO A 102 -12.76 7.01 5.65
C PRO A 102 -12.53 8.49 5.98
N GLU A 103 -11.43 9.11 5.54
CA GLU A 103 -11.13 10.52 5.84
C GLU A 103 -11.95 11.52 4.99
N LEU A 104 -12.32 11.15 3.77
CA LEU A 104 -13.18 11.98 2.90
C LEU A 104 -14.67 11.75 3.20
N SER A 105 -15.08 10.50 3.39
CA SER A 105 -16.45 10.08 3.68
C SER A 105 -16.50 8.56 3.82
N ALA A 106 -17.44 8.02 4.60
CA ALA A 106 -17.68 6.57 4.70
C ALA A 106 -17.94 5.88 3.34
N ALA A 107 -18.35 6.63 2.32
CA ALA A 107 -18.59 6.13 0.96
C ALA A 107 -17.50 6.50 -0.06
N ALA A 108 -16.49 7.29 0.33
CA ALA A 108 -15.43 7.70 -0.59
C ALA A 108 -14.49 6.53 -0.87
N MET A 109 -14.12 6.34 -2.15
CA MET A 109 -13.13 5.35 -2.57
C MET A 109 -12.05 6.03 -3.41
N TRP A 110 -10.79 5.77 -3.07
CA TRP A 110 -9.68 6.05 -3.98
C TRP A 110 -9.61 4.99 -5.05
N THR A 111 -9.43 5.42 -6.30
CA THR A 111 -9.15 4.53 -7.42
C THR A 111 -7.70 4.69 -7.82
N CYS A 112 -7.02 3.56 -7.93
CA CYS A 112 -5.61 3.47 -8.24
C CYS A 112 -5.43 2.39 -9.31
N VAL A 113 -4.67 2.70 -10.36
CA VAL A 113 -4.42 1.77 -11.45
C VAL A 113 -2.92 1.70 -11.69
N ASN A 114 -2.35 0.54 -11.42
CA ASN A 114 -0.92 0.29 -11.63
C ASN A 114 -0.70 -0.99 -12.42
N THR A 115 0.31 -0.98 -13.29
CA THR A 115 0.81 -2.18 -13.94
C THR A 115 2.01 -2.69 -13.13
N VAL A 116 1.93 -3.94 -12.68
CA VAL A 116 2.95 -4.57 -11.83
C VAL A 116 3.43 -5.83 -12.54
N PRO A 117 4.75 -6.01 -12.72
CA PRO A 117 5.29 -7.24 -13.24
C PRO A 117 4.97 -8.45 -12.35
N ASP A 118 4.86 -9.63 -12.95
CA ASP A 118 4.63 -10.87 -12.21
C ASP A 118 5.63 -11.04 -11.08
N ARG A 119 5.13 -11.40 -9.89
CA ARG A 119 5.88 -11.62 -8.66
C ARG A 119 6.64 -10.40 -8.12
N GLN A 120 6.52 -9.21 -8.70
CA GLN A 120 7.06 -8.00 -8.09
C GLN A 120 6.08 -7.41 -7.09
N THR A 121 6.58 -6.57 -6.17
CA THR A 121 5.75 -5.95 -5.14
C THR A 121 5.52 -4.50 -5.48
N ILE A 122 4.28 -4.03 -5.35
CA ILE A 122 3.95 -2.60 -5.39
C ILE A 122 3.64 -2.08 -3.99
N LEU A 123 4.17 -0.90 -3.68
CA LEU A 123 3.91 -0.13 -2.48
C LEU A 123 3.01 1.07 -2.82
N ILE A 124 1.88 1.20 -2.14
CA ILE A 124 0.93 2.29 -2.35
C ILE A 124 0.69 2.97 -1.00
N GLU A 125 0.86 4.29 -0.92
CA GLU A 125 0.42 5.06 0.23
C GLU A 125 -1.11 5.22 0.17
N ILE A 126 -1.80 4.89 1.26
CA ILE A 126 -3.27 4.84 1.28
C ILE A 126 -3.88 5.70 2.39
N ALA A 127 -3.12 6.39 3.23
CA ALA A 127 -3.68 7.40 4.13
C ALA A 127 -2.56 8.24 4.72
N GLN A 128 -2.85 9.52 4.97
CA GLN A 128 -1.96 10.42 5.70
C GLN A 128 -2.81 11.23 6.69
N GLN A 129 -2.86 10.79 7.94
CA GLN A 129 -3.55 11.55 8.97
C GLN A 129 -2.69 12.72 9.41
N LYS A 130 -3.17 13.95 9.19
CA LYS A 130 -2.59 15.15 9.76
C LYS A 130 -3.35 15.50 11.04
N THR A 131 -2.71 15.29 12.19
CA THR A 131 -3.26 15.73 13.47
C THR A 131 -2.76 17.14 13.78
N GLU A 132 -3.67 18.11 13.87
CA GLU A 132 -3.37 19.46 14.35
C GLU A 132 -3.68 19.54 15.83
N ILE A 133 -2.66 19.70 16.66
CA ILE A 133 -2.83 19.89 18.10
C ILE A 133 -2.62 21.37 18.46
N PRO A 134 -3.48 21.96 19.31
CA PRO A 134 -3.23 23.27 19.86
C PRO A 134 -2.08 23.18 20.88
N VAL A 135 -0.99 23.88 20.60
CA VAL A 135 0.15 24.02 21.52
C VAL A 135 0.23 25.46 21.97
N THR A 136 0.36 25.67 23.28
CA THR A 136 0.63 27.00 23.82
C THR A 136 2.12 27.31 23.66
N VAL A 137 2.43 28.32 22.85
CA VAL A 137 3.80 28.76 22.59
C VAL A 137 3.98 30.14 23.20
N LYS A 138 5.05 30.32 23.97
CA LYS A 138 5.43 31.62 24.55
C LYS A 138 6.18 32.42 23.49
N THR A 139 5.70 33.60 23.13
CA THR A 139 6.41 34.47 22.17
C THR A 139 7.66 35.07 22.80
N ALA A 140 8.77 35.00 22.06
CA ALA A 140 10.08 35.48 22.53
C ALA A 140 10.10 37.00 22.82
N ASP A 141 9.29 37.77 22.10
CA ASP A 141 9.33 39.24 22.13
C ASP A 141 8.42 39.86 23.20
N THR A 142 7.30 39.22 23.54
CA THR A 142 6.27 39.76 24.45
C THR A 142 6.03 38.91 25.70
N GLY A 143 6.53 37.67 25.74
CA GLY A 143 6.29 36.72 26.83
C GLY A 143 4.84 36.22 26.94
N GLU A 144 3.98 36.62 26.00
CA GLU A 144 2.57 36.28 25.93
C GLU A 144 2.38 34.82 25.49
N LEU A 145 1.35 34.16 26.03
CA LEU A 145 1.01 32.79 25.67
C LEU A 145 0.08 32.82 24.45
N VAL A 146 0.59 32.39 23.30
CA VAL A 146 -0.17 32.33 22.05
C VAL A 146 -0.52 30.87 21.75
N TYR A 147 -1.79 30.61 21.43
CA TYR A 147 -2.22 29.31 20.94
C TYR A 147 -1.81 29.16 19.47
N LYS A 148 -0.91 28.22 19.19
CA LYS A 148 -0.54 27.86 17.83
C LYS A 148 -0.95 26.42 17.56
N TYR A 149 -1.62 26.19 16.44
CA TYR A 149 -1.81 24.84 15.94
C TYR A 149 -0.46 24.35 15.39
N THR A 150 0.07 23.28 15.97
CA THR A 150 1.23 22.57 15.43
C THR A 150 0.74 21.25 14.88
N SER A 151 1.12 20.91 13.65
CA SER A 151 0.87 19.57 13.13
C SER A 151 1.91 18.62 13.71
N VAL A 152 1.49 17.63 14.49
CA VAL A 152 2.38 16.60 15.03
C VAL A 152 2.08 15.26 14.35
N GLU A 153 3.15 14.49 14.16
CA GLU A 153 3.29 13.13 13.61
C GLU A 153 2.16 12.62 12.71
N GLN A 154 2.49 12.53 11.41
CA GLN A 154 1.63 11.95 10.39
C GLN A 154 1.57 10.43 10.55
N THR A 155 0.41 9.87 10.86
CA THR A 155 0.21 8.43 10.70
C THR A 155 0.03 8.17 9.21
N ARG A 156 1.00 7.47 8.61
CA ARG A 156 0.94 7.06 7.21
C ARG A 156 0.58 5.59 7.12
N SER A 157 -0.36 5.26 6.25
CA SER A 157 -0.75 3.88 5.98
C SER A 157 -0.27 3.48 4.60
N PHE A 158 0.32 2.30 4.50
CA PHE A 158 0.87 1.77 3.26
C PHE A 158 0.28 0.40 2.96
N LEU A 159 0.08 0.11 1.67
CA LEU A 159 -0.40 -1.16 1.17
C LEU A 159 0.68 -1.81 0.29
N PHE A 160 1.05 -3.04 0.65
CA PHE A 160 1.94 -3.90 -0.12
C PHE A 160 1.11 -4.92 -0.89
N ILE A 161 1.28 -5.00 -2.21
CA ILE A 161 0.63 -6.00 -3.03
C ILE A 161 1.68 -6.70 -3.89
N ARG A 162 1.71 -8.03 -3.82
CA ARG A 162 2.55 -8.87 -4.68
C ARG A 162 1.66 -9.79 -5.52
N PRO A 163 1.30 -9.41 -6.76
CA PRO A 163 0.55 -10.30 -7.64
C PRO A 163 1.41 -11.50 -8.10
N LYS A 164 0.73 -12.62 -8.34
CA LYS A 164 1.30 -13.81 -8.97
C LYS A 164 0.31 -14.30 -10.04
N ILE A 165 0.76 -14.44 -11.28
CA ILE A 165 -0.01 -15.10 -12.33
C ILE A 165 0.05 -16.61 -12.09
N ILE A 166 -1.12 -17.25 -12.11
CA ILE A 166 -1.28 -18.69 -11.93
C ILE A 166 -1.82 -19.25 -13.25
N VAL A 167 -1.06 -20.15 -13.86
CA VAL A 167 -1.47 -20.92 -15.03
C VAL A 167 -1.61 -22.37 -14.57
N GLN A 168 -2.83 -22.90 -14.56
CA GLN A 168 -3.12 -24.23 -13.97
C GLN A 168 -2.20 -25.33 -14.52
N ASP A 169 -2.08 -25.44 -15.84
CA ASP A 169 -1.24 -26.46 -16.48
C ASP A 169 0.24 -26.37 -16.09
N GLU A 170 0.75 -25.18 -15.79
CA GLU A 170 2.14 -24.96 -15.39
C GLU A 170 2.36 -25.29 -13.91
N GLU A 171 1.41 -24.95 -13.05
CA GLU A 171 1.45 -25.28 -11.62
C GLU A 171 1.30 -26.80 -11.39
N GLU A 172 0.41 -27.46 -12.14
CA GLU A 172 0.27 -28.91 -12.09
C GLU A 172 1.57 -29.60 -12.53
N LYS A 173 2.17 -29.15 -13.64
CA LYS A 173 3.47 -29.68 -14.09
C LYS A 173 4.57 -29.49 -13.04
N ALA A 174 4.64 -28.34 -12.38
CA ALA A 174 5.61 -28.07 -11.32
C ALA A 174 5.44 -29.00 -10.10
N LEU A 175 4.22 -29.43 -9.81
CA LEU A 175 3.94 -30.41 -8.75
C LEU A 175 4.38 -31.83 -9.11
N PHE A 176 4.35 -32.18 -10.40
CA PHE A 176 4.75 -33.51 -10.90
C PHE A 176 6.24 -33.59 -11.30
N SER A 177 6.93 -32.47 -11.47
CA SER A 177 8.35 -32.40 -11.77
C SER A 177 9.20 -32.10 -10.52
N GLY A 178 8.96 -32.83 -9.42
CA GLY A 178 9.71 -32.66 -8.16
C GLY A 178 11.25 -32.65 -8.33
N PRO A 179 11.99 -32.16 -7.30
CA PRO A 179 13.40 -31.77 -7.41
C PRO A 179 14.33 -32.83 -7.99
#